data_AF-A0A7C5R2E5-F1
#
_entry.id   AF-A0A7C5R2E5-F1
#
_cell.length_a   1.000
_cell.length_b   1.000
_cell.length_c   1.000
_cell.angle_alpha   90.00
_cell.angle_beta   90.00
_cell.angle_gamma   90.00
#
_symmetry.space_group_name_H-M   'P 1'
#
loop_
_entity.id
_entity.type
_entity.pdbx_description
1 polymer ?
#
loop_
_entity_poly.entity_id
_entity_poly.type
_entity_poly.pdbx_seq_one_letter_code
_entity_poly.pdbx_strand_id
1 'polypeptide(L)'
;MPPWTINPGMVKRLAWLSMMLMTAAAMPADKQRIISYRGRDYLTTWQVPENFIGRYQGRKGGYLLLRADGTGEYKYDVFGLAPADCPRQPITLIWGFLLDEQGKLVRRQRDYGYSYPLLLQSTGRTSFQGCRQPVMMDYLLDKGEYLHIASSDDWQKAKIQQEE
;
A
#
# COMPACT_ATOMS: atom_id res chain seq x y z
N MET A 1 -25.97 63.84 -46.46
CA MET A 1 -25.61 62.76 -47.40
C MET A 1 -24.37 62.03 -46.85
N PRO A 2 -24.34 60.69 -46.88
CA PRO A 2 -23.46 59.78 -46.11
C PRO A 2 -22.19 59.41 -46.91
N PRO A 3 -21.27 58.48 -46.49
CA PRO A 3 -21.49 57.38 -45.55
C PRO A 3 -20.45 57.11 -44.46
N TRP A 4 -20.97 56.36 -43.50
CA TRP A 4 -20.35 55.66 -42.40
C TRP A 4 -19.41 54.55 -42.87
N THR A 5 -18.37 54.26 -42.07
CA THR A 5 -17.61 53.01 -42.17
C THR A 5 -17.67 52.28 -40.83
N ILE A 6 -18.40 51.17 -40.82
CA ILE A 6 -18.49 50.22 -39.70
C ILE A 6 -17.38 49.20 -39.91
N ASN A 7 -16.59 48.91 -38.87
CA ASN A 7 -15.54 47.91 -38.89
C ASN A 7 -16.01 46.68 -38.08
N PRO A 8 -16.43 45.56 -38.71
CA PRO A 8 -16.89 44.37 -38.00
C PRO A 8 -15.74 43.40 -37.81
N GLY A 9 -14.89 43.68 -36.82
CA GLY A 9 -13.83 42.77 -36.41
C GLY A 9 -13.90 42.57 -34.91
N MET A 10 -14.39 41.42 -34.45
CA MET A 10 -13.64 40.54 -33.54
C MET A 10 -14.52 39.44 -32.93
N VAL A 11 -14.21 38.23 -33.39
CA VAL A 11 -14.07 37.01 -32.59
C VAL A 11 -15.35 36.41 -32.01
N LYS A 12 -15.93 35.51 -32.80
CA LYS A 12 -16.71 34.38 -32.33
C LYS A 12 -15.94 33.66 -31.22
N ARG A 13 -16.38 33.80 -29.97
CA ARG A 13 -15.90 32.98 -28.86
C ARG A 13 -16.47 31.56 -29.08
N LEU A 14 -15.67 30.69 -29.70
CA LEU A 14 -15.92 29.26 -29.66
C LEU A 14 -15.91 28.84 -28.19
N ALA A 15 -17.07 28.43 -27.69
CA ALA A 15 -17.17 27.69 -26.44
C ALA A 15 -16.48 26.34 -26.66
N TRP A 16 -15.22 26.25 -26.23
CA TRP A 16 -14.52 24.98 -26.08
C TRP A 16 -15.19 24.21 -24.95
N LEU A 17 -16.16 23.38 -25.31
CA LEU A 17 -16.72 22.36 -24.45
C LEU A 17 -15.62 21.30 -24.25
N SER A 18 -14.69 21.57 -23.32
CA SER A 18 -13.72 20.58 -22.87
C SER A 18 -14.49 19.46 -22.19
N MET A 19 -14.88 18.48 -23.00
CA MET A 19 -15.34 17.17 -22.56
C MET A 19 -14.12 16.50 -21.93
N MET A 20 -13.91 16.77 -20.64
CA MET A 20 -12.91 16.12 -19.82
C MET A 20 -13.35 14.66 -19.69
N LEU A 21 -12.87 13.85 -20.63
CA LEU A 21 -13.06 12.41 -20.64
C LEU A 21 -12.34 11.87 -19.40
N MET A 22 -13.07 11.68 -18.30
CA MET A 22 -12.56 10.96 -17.13
C MET A 22 -12.41 9.50 -17.52
N THR A 23 -11.25 9.16 -18.08
CA THR A 23 -10.81 7.78 -18.21
C THR A 23 -10.60 7.23 -16.80
N ALA A 24 -11.58 6.48 -16.31
CA ALA A 24 -11.42 5.64 -15.13
C ALA A 24 -10.32 4.62 -15.47
N ALA A 25 -9.10 4.85 -14.98
CA ALA A 25 -8.00 3.92 -15.15
C ALA A 25 -8.34 2.63 -14.40
N ALA A 26 -8.73 1.60 -15.14
CA ALA A 26 -8.86 0.26 -14.59
C ALA A 26 -7.47 -0.17 -14.07
N MET A 27 -7.40 -0.61 -12.82
CA MET A 27 -6.16 -1.18 -12.28
C MET A 27 -5.82 -2.45 -13.09
N PRO A 28 -4.58 -2.59 -13.56
CA PRO A 28 -4.17 -3.79 -14.28
C PRO A 28 -4.34 -5.01 -13.36
N ALA A 29 -5.02 -6.04 -13.87
CA ALA A 29 -5.40 -7.23 -13.12
C ALA A 29 -4.19 -8.05 -12.65
N ASP A 30 -3.01 -7.82 -13.22
CA ASP A 30 -1.75 -8.51 -12.89
C ASP A 30 -1.20 -8.15 -11.50
N LYS A 31 -1.68 -7.06 -10.88
CA LYS A 31 -1.26 -6.61 -9.56
C LYS A 31 -2.23 -6.90 -8.42
N GLN A 32 -3.17 -7.81 -8.66
CA GLN A 32 -4.15 -8.25 -7.67
C GLN A 32 -3.99 -9.73 -7.34
N ARG A 33 -4.33 -10.12 -6.11
CA ARG A 33 -4.36 -11.53 -5.68
C ARG A 33 -5.37 -11.75 -4.57
N ILE A 34 -5.83 -12.99 -4.44
CA ILE A 34 -6.65 -13.42 -3.31
C ILE A 34 -5.73 -13.95 -2.21
N ILE A 35 -5.91 -13.47 -0.98
CA ILE A 35 -5.26 -14.01 0.21
C ILE A 35 -6.36 -14.46 1.19
N SER A 36 -6.35 -15.74 1.55
CA SER A 36 -7.28 -16.30 2.53
C SER A 36 -6.82 -16.02 3.96
N TYR A 37 -7.68 -15.42 4.78
CA TYR A 37 -7.40 -15.11 6.18
C TYR A 37 -8.62 -15.39 7.05
N ARG A 38 -8.44 -16.20 8.10
CA ARG A 38 -9.52 -16.58 9.04
C ARG A 38 -10.79 -17.11 8.34
N GLY A 39 -10.62 -17.97 7.34
CA GLY A 39 -11.72 -18.60 6.60
C GLY A 39 -12.46 -17.66 5.65
N ARG A 40 -11.88 -16.50 5.32
CA ARG A 40 -12.43 -15.56 4.33
C ARG A 40 -11.38 -15.22 3.28
N ASP A 41 -11.82 -15.10 2.04
CA ASP A 41 -10.99 -14.67 0.93
C ASP A 41 -11.05 -13.16 0.79
N TYR A 42 -9.89 -12.54 0.71
CA TYR A 42 -9.75 -11.11 0.51
C TYR A 42 -9.10 -10.84 -0.83
N LEU A 43 -9.74 -10.02 -1.66
CA LEU A 43 -9.09 -9.43 -2.81
C LEU A 43 -8.08 -8.39 -2.30
N THR A 44 -6.84 -8.51 -2.74
CA THR A 44 -5.74 -7.64 -2.32
C THR A 44 -4.96 -7.13 -3.52
N THR A 45 -4.26 -6.00 -3.34
CA THR A 45 -3.37 -5.42 -4.35
C THR A 45 -2.00 -5.05 -3.77
N TRP A 46 -0.97 -5.17 -4.58
CA TRP A 46 0.34 -4.55 -4.31
C TRP A 46 0.61 -3.33 -5.21
N GLN A 47 -0.37 -2.93 -6.03
CA GLN A 47 -0.35 -1.66 -6.73
C GLN A 47 -0.78 -0.55 -5.76
N VAL A 48 0.21 0.08 -5.16
CA VAL A 48 0.02 1.15 -4.17
C VAL A 48 0.91 2.34 -4.49
N PRO A 49 0.64 3.52 -3.88
CA PRO A 49 1.56 4.64 -3.94
C PRO A 49 3.00 4.24 -3.60
N GLU A 50 3.97 4.79 -4.32
CA GLU A 50 5.40 4.43 -4.17
C GLU A 50 5.90 4.65 -2.75
N ASN A 51 5.36 5.66 -2.05
CA ASN A 51 5.68 5.89 -0.64
C ASN A 51 5.27 4.74 0.28
N PHE A 52 4.39 3.81 -0.11
CA PHE A 52 4.07 2.62 0.71
C PHE A 52 5.14 1.52 0.58
N ILE A 53 5.94 1.54 -0.48
CA ILE A 53 6.99 0.56 -0.75
C ILE A 53 8.26 0.91 0.03
N GLY A 54 8.96 -0.09 0.54
CA GLY A 54 10.23 0.07 1.23
C GLY A 54 10.31 -0.70 2.55
N ARG A 55 11.34 -0.36 3.34
CA ARG A 55 11.61 -0.97 4.64
C ARG A 55 10.98 -0.13 5.76
N TYR A 56 10.28 -0.81 6.66
CA TYR A 56 9.77 -0.30 7.92
C TYR A 56 10.55 -0.98 9.04
N GLN A 57 11.16 -0.21 9.92
CA GLN A 57 12.08 -0.73 10.93
C GLN A 57 11.67 -0.30 12.34
N GLY A 58 11.68 -1.27 13.26
CA GLY A 58 11.45 -1.06 14.68
C GLY A 58 12.73 -0.74 15.44
N ARG A 59 12.56 -0.26 16.68
CA ARG A 59 13.67 0.15 17.54
C ARG A 59 14.59 -1.00 17.96
N LYS A 60 14.10 -2.24 18.07
CA LYS A 60 14.92 -3.40 18.47
C LYS A 60 15.28 -4.33 17.30
N GLY A 61 15.28 -3.77 16.08
CA GLY A 61 15.87 -4.43 14.90
C GLY A 61 14.94 -5.37 14.14
N GLY A 62 13.68 -5.49 14.55
CA GLY A 62 12.61 -6.05 13.70
C GLY A 62 12.33 -5.15 12.49
N TYR A 63 11.88 -5.75 11.38
CA TYR A 63 11.54 -4.99 10.17
C TYR A 63 10.49 -5.68 9.29
N LEU A 64 9.77 -4.87 8.50
CA LEU A 64 8.97 -5.28 7.35
C LEU A 64 9.55 -4.65 6.10
N LEU A 65 9.86 -5.44 5.08
CA LEU A 65 10.25 -4.96 3.76
C LEU A 65 9.13 -5.28 2.78
N LEU A 66 8.57 -4.25 2.16
CA LEU A 66 7.59 -4.36 1.07
C LEU A 66 8.28 -4.00 -0.24
N ARG A 67 8.34 -4.92 -1.21
CA ARG A 67 8.90 -4.70 -2.55
C ARG A 67 7.79 -4.46 -3.57
N ALA A 68 8.07 -3.66 -4.59
CA ALA A 68 7.09 -3.25 -5.61
C ALA A 68 6.50 -4.39 -6.45
N ASP A 69 7.08 -5.59 -6.39
CA ASP A 69 6.62 -6.81 -7.06
C ASP A 69 5.60 -7.62 -6.23
N GLY A 70 5.21 -7.13 -5.04
CA GLY A 70 4.28 -7.81 -4.14
C GLY A 70 4.94 -8.89 -3.28
N THR A 71 6.27 -8.97 -3.28
CA THR A 71 7.06 -9.80 -2.35
C THR A 71 7.62 -8.97 -1.20
N GLY A 72 8.09 -9.64 -0.16
CA GLY A 72 8.65 -8.96 0.99
C GLY A 72 9.36 -9.87 1.97
N GLU A 73 9.78 -9.27 3.08
CA GLU A 73 10.38 -9.96 4.21
C GLU A 73 9.86 -9.39 5.52
N TYR A 74 9.70 -10.25 6.52
CA TYR A 74 9.33 -9.86 7.86
C TYR A 74 10.28 -10.48 8.88
N LYS A 75 10.89 -9.67 9.73
CA LYS A 75 11.75 -10.12 10.83
C LYS A 75 11.13 -9.70 12.16
N TYR A 76 10.84 -10.68 13.01
CA TYR A 76 10.38 -10.45 14.37
C TYR A 76 11.45 -9.74 15.22
N ASP A 77 10.99 -8.81 16.05
CA ASP A 77 11.78 -8.07 17.03
C ASP A 77 12.02 -8.92 18.31
N VAL A 78 11.09 -9.82 18.66
CA VAL A 78 11.17 -10.61 19.90
C VAL A 78 10.75 -12.07 19.67
N PHE A 79 11.72 -12.98 19.62
CA PHE A 79 11.45 -14.42 19.65
C PHE A 79 11.63 -14.97 21.07
N GLY A 80 10.55 -15.00 21.86
CA GLY A 80 10.55 -15.63 23.19
C GLY A 80 9.96 -17.04 23.24
N LEU A 81 9.09 -17.43 22.30
CA LEU A 81 8.18 -18.58 22.46
C LEU A 81 7.96 -19.42 21.18
N ALA A 82 8.88 -19.34 20.21
CA ALA A 82 8.80 -20.18 19.01
C ALA A 82 9.25 -21.63 19.33
N PRO A 83 8.54 -22.65 18.81
CA PRO A 83 9.02 -24.04 18.82
C PRO A 83 10.44 -24.18 18.28
N ALA A 84 11.19 -25.18 18.76
CA ALA A 84 12.60 -25.37 18.40
C ALA A 84 12.83 -25.67 16.91
N ASP A 85 11.83 -26.22 16.23
CA ASP A 85 11.81 -26.53 14.80
C ASP A 85 11.50 -25.32 13.90
N CYS A 86 11.05 -24.20 14.48
CA CYS A 86 10.77 -22.97 13.72
C CYS A 86 12.10 -22.24 13.41
N PRO A 87 12.49 -22.10 12.13
CA PRO A 87 13.79 -21.51 11.80
C PRO A 87 13.84 -20.03 12.16
N ARG A 88 14.92 -19.60 12.82
CA ARG A 88 15.15 -18.22 13.28
C ARG A 88 15.69 -17.30 12.17
N GLN A 89 14.97 -17.23 11.06
CA GLN A 89 15.31 -16.42 9.89
C GLN A 89 14.16 -15.45 9.55
N PRO A 90 14.40 -14.40 8.76
CA PRO A 90 13.31 -13.58 8.22
C PRO A 90 12.29 -14.43 7.47
N ILE A 91 11.01 -14.08 7.62
CA ILE A 91 9.89 -14.69 6.91
C ILE A 91 9.83 -14.10 5.52
N THR A 92 10.08 -14.91 4.50
CA THR A 92 9.78 -14.56 3.12
C THR A 92 8.27 -14.57 2.93
N LEU A 93 7.73 -13.54 2.28
CA LEU A 93 6.29 -13.36 2.17
C LEU A 93 5.88 -12.79 0.83
N ILE A 94 4.60 -12.97 0.53
CA ILE A 94 3.84 -12.13 -0.39
C ILE A 94 2.90 -11.26 0.40
N TRP A 95 2.51 -10.12 -0.16
CA TRP A 95 1.63 -9.18 0.53
C TRP A 95 0.64 -8.50 -0.42
N GLY A 96 -0.39 -7.92 0.18
CA GLY A 96 -1.33 -7.04 -0.52
C GLY A 96 -2.23 -6.27 0.45
N PHE A 97 -2.57 -5.04 0.08
CA PHE A 97 -3.60 -4.23 0.75
C PHE A 97 -4.99 -4.68 0.33
N LEU A 98 -5.94 -4.68 1.27
CA LEU A 98 -7.31 -5.08 0.97
C LEU A 98 -7.96 -4.10 -0.01
N LEU A 99 -8.71 -4.65 -0.95
CA LEU A 99 -9.61 -3.92 -1.83
C LEU A 99 -11.06 -4.05 -1.35
N ASP A 100 -11.84 -2.98 -1.55
CA ASP A 100 -13.30 -3.03 -1.43
C ASP A 100 -13.94 -3.59 -2.71
N GLU A 101 -15.27 -3.70 -2.71
CA GLU A 101 -16.05 -4.20 -3.85
C GLU A 101 -15.92 -3.32 -5.10
N GLN A 102 -15.46 -2.07 -4.94
CA GLN A 102 -15.21 -1.13 -6.03
C GLN A 102 -13.74 -1.13 -6.48
N GLY A 103 -12.91 -2.04 -5.95
CA GLY A 103 -11.49 -2.14 -6.27
C GLY A 103 -10.66 -1.01 -5.69
N LYS A 104 -11.15 -0.27 -4.69
CA LYS A 104 -10.40 0.78 -4.01
C LYS A 104 -9.73 0.22 -2.76
N LEU A 105 -8.59 0.82 -2.38
CA LEU A 105 -7.92 0.48 -1.14
C LEU A 105 -8.88 0.70 0.04
N VAL A 106 -9.11 -0.37 0.81
CA VAL A 106 -9.79 -0.26 2.10
C VAL A 106 -8.94 0.64 2.99
N ARG A 107 -9.55 1.67 3.56
CA ARG A 107 -8.92 2.53 4.56
C ARG A 107 -9.92 2.92 5.63
N ARG A 108 -9.42 3.18 6.85
CA ARG A 108 -10.24 3.72 7.95
C ARG A 108 -9.63 5.00 8.47
N GLN A 109 -10.45 6.02 8.66
CA GLN A 109 -10.06 7.25 9.35
C GLN A 109 -9.80 6.94 10.83
N ARG A 110 -8.73 7.52 11.37
CA ARG A 110 -8.33 7.55 12.78
C ARG A 110 -8.07 9.00 13.17
N ASP A 111 -7.98 9.26 14.47
CA ASP A 111 -7.68 10.61 15.00
C ASP A 111 -6.30 11.13 14.55
N TYR A 112 -5.40 10.21 14.23
CA TYR A 112 -4.02 10.48 13.82
C TYR A 112 -3.74 10.18 12.34
N GLY A 113 -4.77 10.01 11.50
CA GLY A 113 -4.61 9.80 10.05
C GLY A 113 -5.42 8.62 9.51
N TYR A 114 -4.86 7.85 8.58
CA TYR A 114 -5.52 6.70 7.96
C TYR A 114 -4.84 5.39 8.31
N SER A 115 -5.63 4.32 8.45
CA SER A 115 -5.12 2.95 8.57
C SER A 115 -5.53 2.11 7.35
N TYR A 116 -4.56 1.45 6.73
CA TYR A 116 -4.70 0.61 5.55
C TYR A 116 -4.40 -0.85 5.95
N PRO A 117 -5.42 -1.73 6.05
CA PRO A 117 -5.19 -3.13 6.33
C PRO A 117 -4.42 -3.80 5.19
N LEU A 118 -3.43 -4.60 5.55
CA LEU A 118 -2.62 -5.38 4.63
C LEU A 118 -2.51 -6.82 5.13
N LEU A 119 -2.51 -7.77 4.19
CA LEU A 119 -2.28 -9.18 4.48
C LEU A 119 -0.86 -9.55 4.07
N LEU A 120 -0.19 -10.29 4.96
CA LEU A 120 1.13 -10.86 4.78
C LEU A 120 0.98 -12.38 4.80
N GLN A 121 1.39 -13.06 3.74
CA GLN A 121 1.36 -14.52 3.66
C GLN A 121 2.78 -15.06 3.51
N SER A 122 3.20 -15.91 4.43
CA SER A 122 4.51 -16.57 4.37
C SER A 122 4.57 -17.53 3.19
N THR A 123 5.69 -17.53 2.48
CA THR A 123 5.96 -18.45 1.36
C THR A 123 7.05 -19.48 1.68
N GLY A 124 7.71 -19.35 2.83
CA GLY A 124 8.83 -20.19 3.24
C GLY A 124 8.49 -21.12 4.40
N ARG A 125 9.54 -21.74 4.96
CA ARG A 125 9.46 -22.64 6.13
C ARG A 125 9.22 -21.92 7.45
N THR A 126 9.52 -20.62 7.51
CA THR A 126 9.26 -19.78 8.68
C THR A 126 7.98 -18.99 8.45
N SER A 127 7.09 -18.97 9.43
CA SER A 127 5.84 -18.21 9.38
C SER A 127 5.54 -17.49 10.70
N PHE A 128 4.41 -16.80 10.76
CA PHE A 128 4.08 -15.86 11.82
C PHE A 128 3.79 -16.58 13.16
N GLN A 129 3.94 -15.83 14.25
CA GLN A 129 3.67 -16.27 15.63
C GLN A 129 4.43 -17.53 16.04
N GLY A 130 5.69 -17.65 15.61
CA GLY A 130 6.52 -18.83 15.85
C GLY A 130 6.08 -20.01 14.99
N CYS A 131 5.95 -19.79 13.68
CA CYS A 131 5.53 -20.79 12.69
C CYS A 131 4.10 -21.33 12.85
N ARG A 132 3.24 -20.68 13.64
CA ARG A 132 1.86 -21.13 13.92
C ARG A 132 0.82 -20.58 12.94
N GLN A 133 1.14 -19.48 12.27
CA GLN A 133 0.20 -18.77 11.40
C GLN A 133 0.85 -18.50 10.04
N PRO A 134 0.31 -19.02 8.93
CA PRO A 134 0.85 -18.77 7.59
C PRO A 134 0.52 -17.36 7.09
N VAL A 135 -0.51 -16.73 7.64
CA VAL A 135 -0.99 -15.40 7.22
C VAL A 135 -1.18 -14.51 8.45
N MET A 136 -0.77 -13.26 8.32
CA MET A 136 -0.95 -12.22 9.33
C MET A 136 -1.61 -11.00 8.68
N MET A 137 -2.58 -10.41 9.40
CA MET A 137 -3.11 -9.10 9.04
C MET A 137 -2.37 -8.05 9.87
N ASP A 138 -1.88 -7.03 9.18
CA ASP A 138 -1.23 -5.86 9.76
C ASP A 138 -1.86 -4.59 9.19
N TYR A 139 -1.43 -3.42 9.64
CA TYR A 139 -1.94 -2.14 9.17
C TYR A 139 -0.80 -1.18 8.89
N LEU A 140 -0.80 -0.58 7.70
CA LEU A 140 -0.01 0.60 7.44
C LEU A 140 -0.78 1.83 7.92
N LEU A 141 -0.14 2.66 8.73
CA LEU A 141 -0.69 3.90 9.26
C LEU A 141 -0.05 5.06 8.50
N ASP A 142 -0.90 5.85 7.85
CA ASP A 142 -0.53 7.10 7.21
C ASP A 142 -0.92 8.25 8.12
N LYS A 143 0.08 8.92 8.71
CA LYS A 143 -0.11 10.08 9.60
C LYS A 143 0.16 11.41 8.88
N GLY A 144 0.14 11.42 7.54
CA GLY A 144 0.46 12.56 6.71
C GLY A 144 1.96 12.64 6.41
N GLU A 145 2.78 12.96 7.43
CA GLU A 145 4.23 13.11 7.25
C GLU A 145 5.01 11.79 7.36
N TYR A 146 4.43 10.80 8.04
CA TYR A 146 5.11 9.55 8.37
C TYR A 146 4.22 8.34 8.09
N LEU A 147 4.84 7.28 7.57
CA LEU A 147 4.23 5.97 7.44
C LEU A 147 4.78 5.01 8.48
N HIS A 148 3.87 4.28 9.12
CA HIS A 148 4.20 3.29 10.15
C HIS A 148 3.51 1.96 9.86
N ILE A 149 4.06 0.89 10.41
CA ILE A 149 3.33 -0.38 10.56
C ILE A 149 2.82 -0.46 11.99
N ALA A 150 1.55 -0.82 12.16
CA ALA A 150 0.89 -1.00 13.45
C ALA A 150 1.34 -2.29 14.15
N SER A 151 2.66 -2.42 14.36
CA SER A 151 3.26 -3.49 15.16
C SER A 151 3.54 -3.02 16.59
N SER A 152 3.91 -3.95 17.48
CA SER A 152 4.26 -3.67 18.87
C SER A 152 5.37 -2.64 19.08
N ASP A 153 6.19 -2.38 18.06
CA ASP A 153 7.37 -1.51 18.15
C ASP A 153 7.29 -0.28 17.22
N ASP A 154 6.08 0.11 16.78
CA ASP A 154 5.80 1.30 15.96
C ASP A 154 6.77 1.47 14.78
N TRP A 155 6.93 0.42 13.97
CA TRP A 155 7.93 0.38 12.91
C TRP A 155 7.75 1.55 11.95
N GLN A 156 8.78 2.35 11.79
CA GLN A 156 8.76 3.56 10.97
C GLN A 156 9.39 3.28 9.62
N LYS A 157 8.90 3.93 8.56
CA LYS A 157 9.56 3.84 7.26
C LYS A 157 11.00 4.35 7.38
N ALA A 158 11.98 3.50 7.05
CA ALA A 158 13.37 3.90 6.99
C ALA A 158 13.51 4.99 5.93
N LYS A 159 14.21 6.08 6.26
CA LYS A 159 14.59 7.07 5.26
C LYS A 159 15.42 6.36 4.20
N ILE A 160 15.09 6.56 2.92
CA ILE A 160 15.95 6.11 1.82
C ILE A 160 17.28 6.80 2.08
N GLN A 161 18.31 6.05 2.45
CA GLN A 161 19.67 6.56 2.37
C GLN A 161 19.88 6.80 0.88
N GLN A 162 19.86 8.06 0.47
CA GLN A 162 20.42 8.44 -0.81
C GLN A 162 21.91 8.07 -0.67
N GLU A 163 22.30 6.98 -1.30
CA GLU A 163 23.71 6.69 -1.52
C GLU A 163 24.24 7.86 -2.36
N GLU A 164 25.07 8.69 -1.75
CA GLU A 164 25.89 9.71 -2.44
C GLU A 164 26.98 9.03 -3.29
#